data_AF-A0A659FS57-F1
#
_entry.id   AF-A0A659FS57-F1
#
_cell.length_a   1.000
_cell.length_b   1.000
_cell.length_c   1.000
_cell.angle_alpha   90.00
_cell.angle_beta   90.00
_cell.angle_gamma   90.00
#
_symmetry.space_group_name_H-M   'P 1'
#
loop_
_entity.id
_entity.type
_entity.pdbx_description
1 polymer ?
#
loop_
_entity_poly.entity_id
_entity_poly.type
_entity_poly.pdbx_seq_one_letter_code
_entity_poly.pdbx_strand_id
1 'polypeptide(L)'
;MYKVVEYFEDAQDNRHPYHEGDIYPRDGLEVSEERFTELSTTNNRRNLIAIKLVEDKQLEQSEASADEQKSLSDMKVAELKELAKKREIKGYSDMKKDELIKAIEGVK
;
A
#
# COMPACT_ATOMS: atom_id res chain seq x y z
N MET A 1 12.37 -2.50 1.81
CA MET A 1 12.47 -1.76 0.53
C MET A 1 12.69 -0.28 0.84
N TYR A 2 13.28 0.54 -0.02
CA TYR A 2 13.21 1.99 0.15
C TYR A 2 12.08 2.56 -0.72
N LYS A 3 11.47 3.64 -0.22
CA LYS A 3 10.50 4.43 -0.98
C LYS A 3 10.99 5.84 -1.13
N VAL A 4 10.85 6.37 -2.32
CA VAL A 4 11.25 7.73 -2.65
C VAL A 4 10.27 8.69 -1.99
N VAL A 5 10.81 9.70 -1.33
CA VAL A 5 10.05 10.74 -0.61
C VAL A 5 10.29 12.13 -1.15
N GLU A 6 11.31 12.30 -2.00
CA GLU A 6 11.60 13.55 -2.72
C GLU A 6 12.15 13.19 -4.09
N TYR A 7 11.78 13.97 -5.11
CA TYR A 7 12.28 13.75 -6.47
C TYR A 7 13.81 13.86 -6.57
N PHE A 8 14.41 12.92 -7.30
CA PHE A 8 15.82 12.98 -7.68
C PHE A 8 16.11 12.20 -8.97
N GLU A 9 17.19 12.57 -9.65
CA GLU A 9 17.74 11.82 -10.77
C GLU A 9 18.97 11.05 -10.29
N ASP A 10 18.95 9.72 -10.44
CA ASP A 10 20.07 8.90 -9.99
C ASP A 10 21.13 8.75 -11.08
N ALA A 11 22.34 9.26 -10.81
CA ALA A 11 23.44 9.22 -11.77
C ALA A 11 24.02 7.82 -11.98
N GLN A 12 23.88 6.90 -11.01
CA GLN A 12 24.29 5.49 -11.16
C GLN A 12 23.27 4.69 -11.98
N ASP A 13 22.07 5.26 -12.16
CA ASP A 13 20.96 4.67 -12.90
C ASP A 13 20.66 5.41 -14.22
N ASN A 14 21.70 5.86 -14.92
CA ASN A 14 21.58 6.61 -16.19
C ASN A 14 20.74 7.90 -16.11
N ARG A 15 20.79 8.62 -14.98
CA ARG A 15 19.93 9.78 -14.69
C ARG A 15 18.45 9.43 -14.76
N HIS A 16 18.08 8.25 -14.27
CA HIS A 16 16.68 7.90 -14.15
C HIS A 16 15.99 8.84 -13.13
N PRO A 17 14.88 9.49 -13.51
CA PRO A 17 14.08 10.26 -12.57
C PRO A 17 13.25 9.34 -11.67
N TYR A 18 13.41 9.49 -10.37
CA TYR A 18 12.53 8.89 -9.37
C TYR A 18 11.61 9.96 -8.77
N HIS A 19 10.32 9.65 -8.69
CA HIS A 19 9.26 10.50 -8.16
C HIS A 19 8.84 10.02 -6.77
N GLU A 20 8.18 10.90 -6.03
CA GLU A 20 7.65 10.57 -4.70
C GLU A 20 6.71 9.37 -4.75
N GLY A 21 6.97 8.39 -3.90
CA GLY A 21 6.23 7.12 -3.85
C GLY A 21 6.86 5.98 -4.65
N ASP A 22 7.85 6.25 -5.51
CA ASP A 22 8.53 5.21 -6.27
C ASP A 22 9.31 4.25 -5.36
N ILE A 23 9.53 3.03 -5.84
CA ILE A 23 10.38 2.04 -5.20
C ILE A 23 11.82 2.28 -5.61
N TYR A 24 12.73 2.26 -4.64
CA TYR A 24 14.16 2.38 -4.85
C TYR A 24 14.92 1.24 -4.16
N PRO A 25 15.92 0.64 -4.81
CA PRO A 25 16.33 0.82 -6.21
C PRO A 25 15.39 0.08 -7.19
N ARG A 26 15.53 0.31 -8.50
CA ARG A 26 14.83 -0.49 -9.51
C ARG A 26 15.23 -1.97 -9.43
N ASP A 27 14.29 -2.84 -9.82
CA ASP A 27 14.56 -4.28 -9.88
C ASP A 27 15.76 -4.57 -10.81
N GLY A 28 16.71 -5.36 -10.31
CA GLY A 28 17.96 -5.65 -11.02
C GLY A 28 19.04 -4.55 -10.97
N LEU A 29 18.81 -3.42 -10.30
CA LEU A 29 19.83 -2.38 -10.08
C LEU A 29 20.54 -2.59 -8.74
N GLU A 30 21.84 -2.90 -8.79
CA GLU A 30 22.68 -2.94 -7.60
C GLU A 30 23.20 -1.54 -7.25
N VAL A 31 22.92 -1.09 -6.03
CA VAL A 31 23.31 0.23 -5.52
C VAL A 31 24.17 0.05 -4.27
N SER A 32 25.24 0.84 -4.16
CA SER A 32 26.15 0.81 -3.01
C SER A 32 25.48 1.35 -1.73
N GLU A 33 25.89 0.83 -0.57
CA GLU A 33 25.39 1.28 0.75
C GLU A 33 25.63 2.78 1.00
N GLU A 34 26.74 3.32 0.50
CA GLU A 34 27.05 4.75 0.56
C GLU A 34 25.97 5.58 -0.11
N ARG A 35 25.45 5.13 -1.26
CA ARG A 35 24.40 5.81 -2.01
C ARG A 35 23.07 5.75 -1.27
N PHE A 36 22.74 4.61 -0.65
CA PHE A 36 21.57 4.54 0.23
C PHE A 36 21.68 5.51 1.40
N THR A 37 22.86 5.62 2.03
CA THR A 37 23.07 6.55 3.16
C THR A 37 22.96 8.00 2.71
N GLU A 38 23.53 8.34 1.55
CA GLU A 38 23.45 9.69 0.97
C GLU A 38 21.99 10.08 0.69
N LEU A 39 21.20 9.18 0.12
CA LEU A 39 19.80 9.43 -0.21
C LEU A 39 18.85 9.33 1.00
N SER A 40 19.19 8.54 2.02
CA SER A 40 18.33 8.33 3.21
C SER A 40 18.59 9.28 4.37
N THR A 41 19.65 10.09 4.28
CA THR A 41 20.00 11.08 5.28
C THR A 41 20.02 12.49 4.68
N THR A 42 20.08 13.50 5.54
CA THR A 42 20.34 14.89 5.11
C THR A 42 21.82 15.15 4.85
N ASN A 43 22.70 14.16 4.97
CA ASN A 43 24.14 14.33 4.76
C ASN A 43 24.50 14.21 3.28
N ASN A 44 23.89 15.05 2.45
CA ASN A 44 24.14 15.12 1.02
C ASN A 44 24.15 16.58 0.55
N ARG A 45 24.56 16.82 -0.70
CA ARG A 45 24.70 18.17 -1.26
C ARG A 45 23.42 19.02 -1.21
N ARG A 46 22.25 18.37 -1.21
CA ARG A 46 20.93 19.03 -1.17
C ARG A 46 20.42 19.22 0.27
N ASN A 47 21.07 18.63 1.28
CA ASN A 47 20.61 18.57 2.66
C ASN A 47 19.17 18.03 2.82
N LEU A 48 18.77 17.09 1.96
CA LEU A 48 17.39 16.58 1.89
C LEU A 48 17.37 15.07 1.84
N ILE A 49 16.46 14.42 2.57
CA ILE A 49 16.25 12.97 2.49
C ILE A 49 15.47 12.67 1.22
N ALA A 50 16.03 11.91 0.29
CA ALA A 50 15.41 11.48 -0.96
C ALA A 50 14.65 10.15 -0.85
N ILE A 51 15.11 9.23 0.00
CA ILE A 51 14.50 7.92 0.19
C ILE A 51 14.32 7.58 1.67
N LYS A 52 13.32 6.77 2.00
CA LYS A 52 13.15 6.21 3.35
C LYS A 52 13.03 4.70 3.31
N LEU A 53 13.63 4.03 4.29
CA LEU A 53 13.44 2.60 4.48
C LEU A 53 11.98 2.36 4.87
N VAL A 54 11.30 1.55 4.08
CA VAL A 54 9.96 1.05 4.37
C VAL A 54 10.12 -0.41 4.75
N GLU A 55 9.88 -0.69 6.03
CA GLU A 55 9.70 -2.05 6.50
C GLU A 55 8.42 -2.58 5.86
N ASP A 56 8.55 -3.73 5.20
CA ASP A 56 7.47 -4.44 4.53
C ASP A 56 6.50 -4.96 5.60
N LYS A 57 5.60 -4.08 6.06
CA LYS A 57 4.50 -4.44 6.96
C LYS A 57 3.15 -4.35 6.29
N GLN A 58 3.10 -4.09 4.98
CA GLN A 58 1.85 -3.99 4.21
C GLN A 58 2.12 -4.35 2.75
N LEU A 59 2.39 -5.63 2.47
CA LEU A 59 1.97 -6.24 1.22
C LEU A 59 0.43 -6.19 1.18
N GLU A 60 -0.12 -5.13 0.57
CA GLU A 60 -1.43 -5.07 -0.11
C GLU A 60 -1.85 -3.59 -0.23
N GLN A 61 -1.27 -2.90 -1.20
CA GLN A 61 -2.02 -1.90 -1.93
C GLN A 61 -1.55 -1.93 -3.39
N SER A 62 -2.12 -2.92 -4.04
CA SER A 62 -2.18 -3.19 -5.46
C SER A 62 -2.45 -1.92 -6.27
N GLU A 63 -1.55 -1.64 -7.19
CA GLU A 63 -1.89 -1.01 -8.45
C GLU A 63 -2.90 -1.91 -9.18
N ALA A 64 -4.16 -1.48 -9.28
CA ALA A 64 -5.06 -1.81 -10.39
C ALA A 64 -6.37 -1.01 -10.25
N SER A 65 -6.59 -0.15 -11.24
CA SER A 65 -7.88 0.40 -11.60
C SER A 65 -8.98 -0.66 -11.70
N ALA A 66 -10.21 -0.27 -11.35
CA ALA A 66 -11.49 -0.95 -11.59
C ALA A 66 -11.77 -2.25 -10.80
N ASP A 67 -12.53 -2.16 -9.71
CA ASP A 67 -13.77 -2.94 -9.44
C ASP A 67 -14.28 -2.63 -8.02
N GLU A 68 -15.35 -1.85 -7.91
CA GLU A 68 -15.99 -1.43 -6.64
C GLU A 68 -16.73 -2.56 -5.89
N GLN A 69 -16.63 -3.83 -6.29
CA GLN A 69 -17.40 -4.94 -5.70
C GLN A 69 -16.61 -5.97 -4.90
N LYS A 70 -15.28 -5.87 -4.79
CA LYS A 70 -14.48 -6.96 -4.19
C LYS A 70 -14.24 -6.87 -2.68
N SER A 71 -14.46 -5.72 -2.04
CA SER A 71 -14.02 -5.52 -0.65
C SER A 71 -14.79 -6.35 0.38
N LEU A 72 -16.09 -6.62 0.19
CA LEU A 72 -16.87 -7.41 1.15
C LEU A 72 -16.63 -8.92 1.01
N SER A 73 -16.29 -9.39 -0.19
CA SER A 73 -16.02 -10.80 -0.46
C SER A 73 -14.71 -11.28 0.17
N ASP A 74 -13.74 -10.38 0.36
CA ASP A 74 -12.45 -10.69 0.97
C ASP A 74 -12.48 -10.59 2.51
N MET A 75 -13.42 -9.81 3.08
CA MET A 75 -13.59 -9.72 4.53
C MET A 75 -13.91 -11.08 5.19
N LYS A 76 -13.41 -11.26 6.40
CA LYS A 76 -13.71 -12.44 7.23
C LYS A 76 -15.17 -12.40 7.69
N VAL A 77 -15.75 -13.58 7.91
CA VAL A 77 -17.13 -13.72 8.42
C VAL A 77 -17.33 -12.97 9.74
N ALA A 78 -16.29 -12.87 10.58
CA ALA A 78 -16.32 -12.07 11.81
C ALA A 78 -16.55 -10.58 11.52
N GLU A 79 -15.78 -10.00 10.61
CA GLU A 79 -15.91 -8.58 10.23
C GLU A 79 -17.24 -8.30 9.52
N LEU A 80 -17.70 -9.22 8.68
CA LEU A 80 -19.01 -9.13 8.04
C LEU A 80 -20.15 -9.14 9.08
N LYS A 81 -20.04 -9.96 10.15
CA LYS A 81 -21.02 -9.95 11.25
C LYS A 81 -20.98 -8.64 12.03
N GLU A 82 -19.81 -8.04 12.24
CA GLU A 82 -19.70 -6.74 12.90
C GLU A 82 -20.32 -5.62 12.06
N LEU A 83 -20.06 -5.61 10.75
CA LEU A 83 -20.65 -4.67 9.81
C LEU A 83 -22.18 -4.84 9.76
N ALA A 84 -22.66 -6.08 9.71
CA ALA A 84 -24.09 -6.37 9.74
C ALA A 84 -24.74 -5.93 11.06
N LYS A 85 -24.06 -6.11 12.21
CA LYS A 85 -24.52 -5.60 13.51
C LYS A 85 -24.58 -4.07 13.53
N LYS A 86 -23.57 -3.40 12.96
CA LYS A 86 -23.52 -1.92 12.86
C LYS A 86 -24.62 -1.36 11.96
N ARG A 87 -25.01 -2.12 10.93
CA ARG A 87 -26.14 -1.81 10.03
C ARG A 87 -27.48 -2.35 10.55
N GLU A 88 -27.52 -2.87 11.78
CA GLU A 88 -28.72 -3.41 12.44
C GLU A 88 -29.47 -4.48 11.61
N ILE A 89 -28.74 -5.30 10.84
CA ILE A 89 -29.30 -6.37 10.02
C ILE A 89 -29.80 -7.50 10.92
N LYS A 90 -31.11 -7.71 10.97
CA LYS A 90 -31.71 -8.79 11.78
C LYS A 90 -31.39 -10.15 11.18
N GLY A 91 -31.02 -11.12 12.03
CA GLY A 91 -30.67 -12.47 11.61
C GLY A 91 -29.20 -12.66 11.18
N TYR A 92 -28.36 -11.63 11.31
CA TYR A 92 -26.94 -11.68 10.92
C TYR A 92 -26.15 -12.82 11.58
N SER A 93 -26.54 -13.27 12.78
CA SER A 93 -25.83 -14.32 13.52
C SER A 93 -25.88 -15.69 12.83
N ASP A 94 -26.99 -16.00 12.18
CA ASP A 94 -27.26 -17.28 11.48
C ASP A 94 -26.97 -17.21 9.97
N MET A 95 -26.80 -16.01 9.42
CA MET A 95 -26.50 -15.82 8.00
C MET A 95 -25.12 -16.35 7.61
N LYS A 96 -25.04 -16.95 6.42
CA LYS A 96 -23.78 -17.37 5.78
C LYS A 96 -23.03 -16.17 5.20
N LYS A 97 -21.75 -16.34 4.86
CA LYS A 97 -20.89 -15.29 4.31
C LYS A 97 -21.56 -14.54 3.15
N ASP A 98 -22.06 -15.26 2.16
CA ASP A 98 -22.75 -14.68 0.99
C ASP A 98 -24.02 -13.89 1.36
N GLU A 99 -24.78 -14.36 2.35
CA GLU A 99 -25.99 -13.69 2.79
C GLU A 99 -25.69 -12.42 3.58
N LEU A 100 -24.63 -12.45 4.41
CA LEU A 100 -24.13 -11.26 5.10
C LEU A 100 -23.67 -10.20 4.09
N ILE A 101 -22.90 -10.59 3.07
CA ILE A 101 -22.43 -9.67 2.03
C ILE A 101 -23.62 -9.02 1.31
N LYS A 102 -24.57 -9.83 0.82
CA LYS A 102 -25.78 -9.31 0.14
C LYS A 102 -26.63 -8.41 1.03
N ALA A 103 -26.81 -8.78 2.29
CA ALA A 103 -27.59 -7.98 3.23
C ALA A 103 -26.89 -6.65 3.54
N ILE A 104 -25.56 -6.65 3.65
CA ILE A 104 -24.76 -5.43 3.85
C ILE A 104 -24.84 -4.54 2.61
N GLU A 105 -24.65 -5.07 1.40
CA GLU A 105 -24.74 -4.31 0.14
C GLU A 105 -26.15 -3.78 -0.15
N GLY A 106 -27.19 -4.53 0.20
CA GLY A 106 -28.58 -4.17 -0.04
C GLY A 106 -29.11 -3.04 0.85
N VAL A 107 -28.41 -2.73 1.95
CA VAL A 107 -28.72 -1.58 2.81
C VAL A 107 -28.06 -0.34 2.20
N LYS A 108 -28.78 0.34 1.30
CA LYS A 108 -28.47 1.69 0.81
C LYS A 108 -29.18 2.74 1.65
#